data_AF-A0A935VER1-F1
#
_entry.id   AF-A0A935VER1-F1
#
_cell.length_a   1.000
_cell.length_b   1.000
_cell.length_c   1.000
_cell.angle_alpha   90.00
_cell.angle_beta   90.00
_cell.angle_gamma   90.00
#
_symmetry.space_group_name_H-M   'P 1'
#
loop_
_entity.id
_entity.type
_entity.pdbx_description
1 polymer ?
#
loop_
_entity_poly.entity_id
_entity_poly.type
_entity_poly.pdbx_seq_one_letter_code
_entity_poly.pdbx_strand_id
1 'polypeptide(L)'
;MNVWRNQELSREVIIRPDGKISMPLIGDVQAAGMTSNVLAKRIADGLAEFMSNPTVSVQVKEVNSYYVYVLGEVSKPGKVPLKAYATVLQGISLAGGFTTLRRETRSMC
;
A
#
# COMPACT_ATOMS: atom_id res chain seq x y z
N MET A 1 9.06 4.77 -8.55
CA MET A 1 10.51 4.44 -8.59
C MET A 1 11.11 5.10 -9.82
N ASN A 2 12.34 5.58 -9.75
CA ASN A 2 12.99 6.28 -10.85
C ASN A 2 14.37 5.65 -11.12
N VAL A 3 14.62 5.22 -12.35
CA VAL A 3 15.91 4.75 -12.85
C VAL A 3 16.52 5.85 -13.71
N TRP A 4 17.65 6.40 -13.28
CA TRP A 4 18.31 7.49 -13.99
C TRP A 4 18.72 7.05 -15.40
N ARG A 5 18.52 7.91 -16.40
CA ARG A 5 18.73 7.68 -17.85
C ARG A 5 17.78 6.70 -18.56
N ASN A 6 16.89 6.00 -17.86
CA ASN A 6 15.95 5.05 -18.50
C ASN A 6 14.50 5.28 -18.03
N GLN A 7 13.79 6.21 -18.69
CA GLN A 7 12.40 6.53 -18.36
C GLN A 7 11.43 5.35 -18.57
N GLU A 8 11.74 4.41 -19.47
CA GLU A 8 10.92 3.20 -19.69
C GLU A 8 10.93 2.25 -18.49
N LEU A 9 11.97 2.32 -17.66
CA LEU A 9 12.09 1.55 -16.42
C LEU A 9 11.57 2.34 -15.19
N SER A 10 11.44 3.67 -15.33
CA SER A 10 10.88 4.56 -14.31
C SER A 10 9.35 4.54 -14.33
N ARG A 11 8.76 3.49 -13.77
CA ARG A 11 7.30 3.38 -13.62
C ARG A 11 6.87 3.27 -12.16
N GLU A 12 5.59 3.50 -11.91
CA GLU A 12 4.99 3.17 -10.62
C GLU A 12 4.74 1.66 -10.56
N VAL A 13 5.19 1.00 -9.49
CA VAL A 13 5.00 -0.44 -9.30
C VAL A 13 4.43 -0.70 -7.92
N ILE A 14 3.44 -1.60 -7.89
CA ILE A 14 2.73 -1.99 -6.69
C ILE A 14 3.37 -3.26 -6.15
N ILE A 15 3.57 -3.32 -4.83
CA ILE A 15 4.01 -4.55 -4.16
C ILE A 15 2.83 -5.53 -4.18
N ARG A 16 3.05 -6.69 -4.80
CA ARG A 16 2.07 -7.77 -4.89
C ARG A 16 1.79 -8.39 -3.50
N PRO A 17 0.69 -9.15 -3.33
CA PRO A 17 0.35 -9.78 -2.05
C PRO A 17 1.40 -10.78 -1.52
N ASP A 18 2.21 -11.37 -2.40
CA ASP A 18 3.36 -12.21 -2.06
C ASP A 18 4.60 -11.41 -1.62
N GLY A 19 4.50 -10.08 -1.57
CA GLY A 19 5.56 -9.19 -1.13
C GLY A 19 6.62 -8.90 -2.18
N LYS A 20 6.35 -9.21 -3.45
CA LYS A 20 7.28 -9.01 -4.58
C LYS A 20 6.87 -7.86 -5.49
N ILE A 21 7.85 -7.33 -6.23
CA ILE A 21 7.69 -6.30 -7.24
C ILE A 21 8.16 -6.88 -8.58
N SER A 22 7.33 -6.79 -9.62
CA SER A 22 7.68 -7.26 -10.96
C SER A 22 8.35 -6.15 -11.78
N MET A 23 9.59 -6.38 -12.18
CA MET A 23 10.39 -5.45 -12.97
C MET A 23 10.73 -5.98 -14.35
N PRO A 24 10.84 -5.11 -15.36
CA PRO A 24 11.49 -5.46 -16.62
C PRO A 24 12.96 -5.84 -16.36
N LEU A 25 13.51 -6.73 -17.18
CA LEU A 25 14.90 -7.23 -17.14
C LEU A 25 15.23 -8.17 -15.98
N ILE A 26 14.90 -7.81 -14.74
CA ILE A 26 15.30 -8.57 -13.54
C ILE A 26 14.18 -9.44 -12.95
N GLY A 27 12.97 -9.37 -13.49
CA GLY A 27 11.83 -10.19 -13.06
C GLY A 27 11.29 -9.79 -11.68
N ASP A 28 10.93 -10.79 -10.88
CA ASP A 28 10.29 -10.60 -9.57
C ASP A 28 11.32 -10.39 -8.46
N VAL A 29 11.28 -9.23 -7.80
CA VAL A 29 12.17 -8.85 -6.70
C VAL A 29 11.42 -8.80 -5.37
N GLN A 30 11.97 -9.42 -4.32
CA GLN A 30 11.41 -9.37 -2.97
C GLN A 30 11.52 -7.96 -2.38
N ALA A 31 10.39 -7.37 -2.02
CA ALA A 31 10.30 -6.04 -1.43
C ALA A 31 9.77 -6.04 0.02
N ALA A 32 8.89 -6.99 0.37
CA ALA A 32 8.37 -7.09 1.73
C ALA A 32 9.49 -7.41 2.72
N GLY A 33 9.49 -6.72 3.86
CA GLY A 33 10.51 -6.83 4.90
C GLY A 33 11.79 -6.03 4.63
N MET A 34 11.91 -5.34 3.50
CA MET A 34 13.07 -4.52 3.15
C MET A 34 12.77 -3.03 3.27
N THR A 35 13.77 -2.25 3.68
CA THR A 35 13.70 -0.79 3.60
C THR A 35 13.87 -0.34 2.15
N SER A 36 13.37 0.86 1.82
CA SER A 36 13.51 1.45 0.48
C SER A 36 14.96 1.50 0.00
N ASN A 37 15.91 1.79 0.90
CA ASN A 37 17.34 1.82 0.58
C ASN A 37 17.91 0.43 0.25
N VAL A 38 17.56 -0.59 1.04
CA VAL A 38 18.02 -1.97 0.78
C VAL A 38 17.44 -2.50 -0.52
N LEU A 39 16.15 -2.22 -0.76
CA LEU A 39 15.48 -2.60 -2.00
C LEU A 39 16.10 -1.90 -3.22
N ALA A 40 16.38 -0.59 -3.13
CA ALA A 40 17.04 0.16 -4.19
C ALA A 40 18.41 -0.44 -4.57
N LYS A 41 19.21 -0.79 -3.56
CA LYS A 41 20.51 -1.44 -3.78
C LYS A 41 20.36 -2.79 -4.48
N ARG A 42 19.43 -3.64 -4.01
CA ARG A 42 19.19 -4.95 -4.60
C ARG A 42 18.72 -4.88 -6.06
N ILE A 43 17.91 -3.88 -6.40
CA ILE A 43 17.48 -3.61 -7.78
C ILE A 43 18.65 -3.12 -8.63
N ALA A 44 19.48 -2.22 -8.10
CA ALA A 44 20.67 -1.73 -8.79
C ALA A 44 21.66 -2.87 -9.09
N ASP A 45 21.89 -3.76 -8.12
CA ASP A 45 22.76 -4.93 -8.28
C ASP A 45 22.24 -5.88 -9.37
N GLY A 46 20.92 -6.15 -9.41
CA GLY A 46 20.32 -6.97 -10.47
C GLY A 46 20.34 -6.33 -11.84
N LEU A 47 20.23 -5.00 -11.92
CA LEU A 47 20.33 -4.25 -13.18
C LEU A 47 21.77 -4.11 -13.67
N ALA A 48 22.78 -4.28 -12.80
CA ALA A 48 24.19 -4.15 -13.19
C ALA A 48 24.63 -5.16 -14.26
N GLU A 49 23.95 -6.30 -14.37
CA GLU A 49 24.18 -7.31 -15.42
C GLU A 49 23.71 -6.83 -16.80
N PHE A 50 22.74 -5.92 -16.85
CA PHE A 50 22.13 -5.42 -18.09
C PHE A 50 22.56 -3.99 -18.44
N MET A 51 23.11 -3.23 -17.48
CA MET A 51 23.52 -1.84 -17.68
C MET A 51 24.69 -1.41 -16.79
N SER A 52 25.58 -0.58 -17.32
CA SER A 52 26.68 0.02 -16.55
C SER A 52 26.18 1.15 -15.64
N ASN A 53 26.46 1.03 -14.34
CA ASN A 53 26.12 1.99 -13.28
C ASN A 53 24.64 2.41 -13.20
N PRO A 54 23.71 1.48 -12.94
CA PRO A 54 22.31 1.80 -12.71
C PRO A 54 22.12 2.63 -11.43
N THR A 55 21.59 3.85 -11.55
CA THR A 55 21.17 4.65 -10.39
C THR A 55 19.66 4.51 -10.21
N VAL A 56 19.26 3.87 -9.11
CA VAL A 56 17.86 3.55 -8.82
C VAL A 56 17.39 4.27 -7.56
N SER A 57 16.29 5.00 -7.66
CA SER A 57 15.60 5.63 -6.53
C SER A 57 14.24 4.97 -6.31
N VAL A 58 14.06 4.40 -5.12
CA VAL A 58 12.80 3.78 -4.68
C VAL A 58 12.12 4.70 -3.68
N GLN A 59 10.91 5.14 -4.01
CA GLN A 59 10.07 5.95 -3.13
C GLN A 59 8.75 5.22 -2.91
N VAL A 60 8.30 5.17 -1.67
CA VAL A 60 7.02 4.57 -1.29
C VAL A 60 5.93 5.59 -1.59
N LYS A 61 5.07 5.28 -2.58
CA LYS A 61 3.96 6.18 -2.96
C LYS A 61 2.75 5.99 -2.04
N GLU A 62 2.33 4.76 -1.84
CA GLU A 62 1.22 4.40 -0.94
C GLU A 62 1.47 3.06 -0.26
N VAL A 63 1.13 2.99 1.03
CA VAL A 63 1.12 1.75 1.79
C VAL A 63 -0.32 1.21 1.81
N ASN A 64 -0.68 0.43 0.79
CA ASN A 64 -2.02 -0.18 0.68
C ASN A 64 -2.11 -1.55 1.40
N SER A 65 -1.08 -1.93 2.15
CA SER A 65 -0.97 -3.25 2.79
C SER A 65 -1.77 -3.35 4.10
N TYR A 66 -2.04 -2.24 4.77
CA TYR A 66 -2.78 -2.23 6.04
C TYR A 66 -4.23 -1.86 5.78
N TYR A 67 -5.14 -2.76 6.12
CA TYR A 67 -6.57 -2.49 6.12
C TYR A 67 -7.24 -3.29 7.22
N VAL A 68 -8.36 -2.77 7.71
CA VAL A 68 -9.21 -3.45 8.68
C VAL A 68 -10.63 -3.55 8.13
N TYR A 69 -11.34 -4.60 8.51
CA TYR A 69 -12.77 -4.71 8.24
C TYR A 69 -13.55 -4.15 9.41
N VAL A 70 -14.41 -3.18 9.13
CA VAL A 70 -15.33 -2.63 10.13
C VAL A 70 -16.73 -3.09 9.76
N LEU A 71 -17.40 -3.75 10.70
CA LEU A 71 -18.73 -4.34 10.53
C LEU A 71 -19.65 -3.85 11.66
N GLY A 72 -20.97 -3.89 11.43
CA GLY A 72 -21.99 -3.48 12.40
C GLY A 72 -22.55 -2.08 12.13
N GLU A 73 -23.01 -1.41 13.18
CA GLU A 73 -23.67 -0.10 13.16
C GLU A 73 -22.67 1.06 13.00
N VAL A 74 -21.92 1.04 11.90
CA VAL A 74 -21.04 2.13 11.46
C VAL A 74 -21.54 2.74 10.16
N SER A 75 -21.23 4.01 9.91
CA SER A 75 -21.74 4.73 8.75
C SER A 75 -21.37 4.05 7.42
N LYS A 76 -20.15 3.49 7.31
CA LYS A 76 -19.66 2.78 6.13
C LYS A 76 -19.04 1.44 6.54
N PRO A 77 -19.83 0.36 6.64
CA PRO A 77 -19.29 -0.96 6.87
C PRO A 77 -18.49 -1.43 5.65
N GLY A 78 -17.38 -2.11 5.89
CA GLY A 78 -16.53 -2.65 4.84
C GLY A 78 -15.04 -2.50 5.11
N LYS A 79 -14.26 -2.57 4.02
CA LYS A 79 -12.79 -2.50 4.05
C LYS A 79 -12.36 -1.04 4.24
N VAL A 80 -11.64 -0.78 5.32
CA VAL A 80 -11.06 0.54 5.62
C VAL A 80 -9.54 0.46 5.47
N PRO A 81 -8.94 1.16 4.49
CA PRO A 81 -7.48 1.21 4.35
C PRO A 81 -6.87 2.08 5.45
N LEU A 82 -5.77 1.60 6.03
CA LEU A 82 -4.99 2.30 7.06
C LEU A 82 -3.70 2.82 6.45
N LYS A 83 -3.44 4.12 6.59
CA LYS A 83 -2.20 4.76 6.12
C LYS A 83 -1.02 4.58 7.08
N ALA A 84 -1.30 4.23 8.34
CA ALA A 84 -0.33 4.02 9.41
C ALA A 84 -0.95 3.12 10.50
N TYR A 85 -0.19 2.81 11.55
CA TYR A 85 -0.74 2.18 12.76
C TYR A 85 -1.88 3.04 13.30
N ALA A 86 -3.09 2.48 13.32
CA ALA A 86 -4.30 3.16 13.77
C ALA A 86 -4.90 2.42 14.96
N THR A 87 -5.45 3.18 15.90
CA THR A 87 -6.22 2.64 17.02
C THR A 87 -7.62 2.23 16.57
N VAL A 88 -8.29 1.39 17.35
CA VAL A 88 -9.69 0.97 17.08
C VAL A 88 -10.61 2.18 16.91
N LEU A 89 -10.45 3.21 17.74
CA LEU A 89 -11.24 4.44 17.66
C LEU A 89 -11.01 5.18 16.34
N GLN A 90 -9.75 5.32 15.91
CA GLN A 90 -9.43 5.91 14.60
C GLN A 90 -10.02 5.08 13.45
N GLY A 91 -10.02 3.75 13.56
CA GLY A 91 -10.66 2.86 12.60
C GLY A 91 -12.17 3.12 12.47
N ILE A 92 -12.87 3.30 13.59
CA ILE A 92 -14.31 3.63 13.60
C ILE A 92 -14.54 5.03 13.01
N SER A 93 -13.69 6.01 13.34
CA SER A 93 -13.77 7.36 12.75
C SER A 93 -13.57 7.34 11.23
N LEU A 94 -12.63 6.53 10.73
CA LEU A 94 -12.40 6.34 9.30
C LEU A 94 -13.58 5.64 8.60
N ALA A 95 -14.30 4.76 9.31
CA ALA A 95 -15.55 4.16 8.85
C ALA A 95 -16.76 5.13 8.90
N GLY A 96 -16.54 6.40 9.27
CA GLY A 96 -17.59 7.43 9.34
C GLY A 96 -18.34 7.50 10.67
N GLY A 97 -17.79 6.88 11.72
CA GLY A 97 -18.41 6.85 13.05
C GLY A 97 -19.56 5.84 13.17
N PHE A 98 -20.19 5.81 14.34
CA PHE A 98 -21.39 5.00 14.55
C PHE A 98 -22.57 5.57 13.78
N THR A 99 -23.45 4.71 13.29
CA THR A 99 -24.74 5.16 12.75
C THR A 99 -25.50 5.86 13.90
N THR A 100 -26.14 7.00 13.60
CA THR A 100 -27.21 7.46 14.48
C THR A 100 -28.30 6.41 14.37
N LEU A 101 -28.39 5.52 15.35
CA LEU A 101 -29.59 4.75 15.63
C LEU A 101 -30.71 5.75 15.91
N ARG A 102 -31.32 6.30 14.85
CA ARG A 102 -32.66 6.88 14.95
C ARG A 102 -33.55 5.68 15.25
N ARG A 103 -33.82 5.48 16.55
CA ARG A 103 -34.96 4.69 17.01
C ARG A 103 -36.16 5.28 16.30
N GLU A 104 -36.57 4.65 15.22
CA GLU A 104 -37.91 4.80 14.69
C GLU A 104 -38.79 4.13 15.74
N THR A 105 -39.18 4.92 16.75
CA THR A 105 -40.27 4.59 17.65
C THR A 105 -41.43 4.26 16.73
N ARG A 106 -41.78 2.97 16.66
CA ARG A 106 -43.08 2.53 16.14
C ARG A 106 -44.14 3.18 17.01
N SER A 107 -44.51 4.41 16.65
CA SER A 107 -45.76 5.03 17.05
C SER A 107 -46.82 4.42 16.14
N MET A 108 -47.18 3.17 16.42
CA MET A 108 -48.47 2.64 15.99
C MET A 108 -49.41 2.87 17.16
N CYS A 109 -50.30 3.84 16.98
CA CYS A 109 -51.56 3.94 17.70
C CYS A 109 -52.67 3.59 16.72
#